data_AF-M3ZDX0-F1
#
_entry.id   AF-M3ZDX0-F1
#
_cell.length_a   1.000
_cell.length_b   1.000
_cell.length_c   1.000
_cell.angle_alpha   90.00
_cell.angle_beta   90.00
_cell.angle_gamma   90.00
#
_symmetry.space_group_name_H-M   'P 1'
#
loop_
_entity.id
_entity.type
_entity.pdbx_description
1 polymer ?
#
loop_
_entity_poly.entity_id
_entity_poly.type
_entity_poly.pdbx_seq_one_letter_code
_entity_poly.pdbx_strand_id
1 'polypeptide(L)'
;MAFQVVVRFFSHISVQTAEGAAKFKRQHVDKKMTAEKCTATMKRKKIYDDNNVCKKMNTFILADAKEVKSVCSGEGVYNNARHYTESKKKFTVVVCTVKKQARKPKCEYKGKCLNNRVIAVNCQDGLPVHYAGDHM
;
A
#
# COMPACT_ATOMS: atom_id res chain seq x y z
N MET A 1 24.24 -10.82 -39.08
CA MET A 1 23.72 -9.60 -38.43
C MET A 1 23.07 -10.02 -37.12
N ALA A 2 23.78 -9.81 -36.01
CA ALA A 2 23.30 -10.12 -34.68
C ALA A 2 22.84 -8.82 -34.03
N PHE A 3 21.54 -8.58 -33.86
CA PHE A 3 20.97 -7.59 -32.92
C PHE A 3 19.45 -7.80 -32.85
N GLN A 4 18.88 -7.67 -31.64
CA GLN A 4 17.43 -7.61 -31.31
C GLN A 4 16.68 -8.89 -30.89
N VAL A 5 16.99 -9.49 -29.73
CA VAL A 5 15.94 -10.20 -28.93
C VAL A 5 16.04 -9.95 -27.41
N VAL A 6 17.10 -9.36 -26.87
CA VAL A 6 17.28 -9.24 -25.40
C VAL A 6 16.60 -8.00 -24.76
N VAL A 7 16.01 -7.08 -25.54
CA VAL A 7 15.60 -5.75 -25.02
C VAL A 7 14.12 -5.67 -24.58
N ARG A 8 13.28 -6.68 -24.81
CA ARG A 8 11.81 -6.57 -24.54
C ARG A 8 11.30 -7.17 -23.23
N PHE A 9 12.09 -7.97 -22.49
CA PHE A 9 11.64 -8.54 -21.21
C PHE A 9 11.93 -7.63 -20.01
N PHE A 10 13.11 -6.97 -19.98
CA PHE A 10 13.50 -6.08 -18.88
C PHE A 10 12.57 -4.87 -18.73
N SER A 11 12.10 -4.30 -19.84
CA SER A 11 11.23 -3.12 -19.82
C SER A 11 9.85 -3.38 -19.21
N HIS A 12 9.26 -4.55 -19.45
CA HIS A 12 7.90 -4.86 -18.96
C HIS A 12 7.87 -5.07 -17.44
N ILE A 13 8.88 -5.77 -16.89
CA ILE A 13 8.96 -6.00 -15.44
C ILE A 13 9.15 -4.68 -14.70
N SER A 14 10.07 -3.82 -15.15
CA SER A 14 10.30 -2.51 -14.52
C SER A 14 9.07 -1.59 -14.58
N VAL A 15 8.28 -1.65 -15.66
CA VAL A 15 7.02 -0.90 -15.78
C VAL A 15 5.97 -1.42 -14.80
N GLN A 16 5.81 -2.74 -14.68
CA GLN A 16 4.87 -3.35 -13.72
C GLN A 16 5.23 -3.03 -12.27
N THR A 17 6.53 -3.08 -11.90
CA THR A 17 6.99 -2.69 -10.56
C THR A 17 6.66 -1.22 -10.27
N ALA A 18 6.87 -0.32 -11.24
CA ALA A 18 6.58 1.11 -11.06
C ALA A 18 5.07 1.38 -10.88
N GLU A 19 4.22 0.72 -11.66
CA GLU A 19 2.76 0.81 -11.52
C GLU A 19 2.27 0.26 -10.17
N GLY A 20 2.83 -0.87 -9.74
CA GLY A 20 2.57 -1.47 -8.44
C GLY A 20 2.95 -0.53 -7.30
N ALA A 21 4.14 0.07 -7.36
CA ALA A 21 4.61 1.03 -6.37
C ALA A 21 3.77 2.31 -6.34
N ALA A 22 3.34 2.80 -7.51
CA ALA A 22 2.44 3.96 -7.61
C ALA A 22 1.06 3.65 -7.00
N LYS A 23 0.51 2.45 -7.28
CA LYS A 23 -0.73 1.96 -6.67
C LYS A 23 -0.59 1.83 -5.16
N PHE A 24 0.49 1.23 -4.67
CA PHE A 24 0.80 1.12 -3.25
C PHE A 24 0.83 2.49 -2.58
N LYS A 25 1.63 3.43 -3.10
CA LYS A 25 1.74 4.78 -2.53
C LYS A 25 0.38 5.48 -2.46
N ARG A 26 -0.40 5.41 -3.54
CA ARG A 26 -1.75 5.99 -3.58
C ARG A 26 -2.66 5.37 -2.52
N GLN A 27 -2.64 4.06 -2.36
CA GLN A 27 -3.54 3.35 -1.45
C GLN A 27 -3.10 3.41 0.01
N HIS A 28 -1.80 3.43 0.29
CA HIS A 28 -1.29 3.11 1.63
C HIS A 28 -0.42 4.18 2.26
N VAL A 29 -0.06 5.27 1.56
CA VAL A 29 0.81 6.31 2.14
C VAL A 29 0.10 7.66 2.15
N ASP A 30 -0.08 8.21 3.34
CA ASP A 30 -0.65 9.54 3.55
C ASP A 30 -0.33 10.08 4.95
N LYS A 31 0.75 10.87 5.05
CA LYS A 31 1.23 11.48 6.30
C LYS A 31 0.18 12.36 7.00
N LYS A 32 -0.80 12.90 6.27
CA LYS A 32 -1.83 13.82 6.79
C LYS A 32 -3.19 13.14 6.97
N MET A 33 -3.24 11.81 6.88
CA MET A 33 -4.47 11.06 7.07
C MET A 33 -4.93 11.15 8.51
N THR A 34 -6.25 11.20 8.69
CA THR A 34 -6.89 11.09 10.00
C THR A 34 -8.08 10.14 9.88
N ALA A 35 -8.56 9.61 11.01
CA ALA A 35 -9.65 8.64 11.03
C ALA A 35 -10.95 9.20 10.40
N GLU A 36 -11.21 10.49 10.57
CA GLU A 36 -12.41 11.20 10.09
C GLU A 36 -12.39 11.35 8.57
N LYS A 37 -11.20 11.36 7.95
CA LYS A 37 -11.01 11.58 6.52
C LYS A 37 -11.16 10.31 5.67
N CYS A 38 -11.42 9.14 6.26
CA CYS A 38 -11.51 7.86 5.54
C CYS A 38 -12.41 7.92 4.31
N THR A 39 -13.66 8.34 4.46
CA THR A 39 -14.61 8.41 3.33
C THR A 39 -14.15 9.36 2.22
N ALA A 40 -13.74 10.58 2.59
CA ALA A 40 -13.33 11.60 1.63
C ALA A 40 -12.04 11.19 0.89
N THR A 41 -11.05 10.66 1.61
CA THR A 41 -9.76 10.25 1.02
C THR A 41 -9.91 9.02 0.14
N MET A 42 -10.67 8.00 0.54
CA MET A 42 -10.92 6.81 -0.30
C MET A 42 -11.56 7.20 -1.63
N LYS A 43 -12.54 8.13 -1.61
CA LYS A 43 -13.17 8.67 -2.82
C LYS A 43 -12.19 9.48 -3.67
N ARG A 44 -11.50 10.46 -3.07
CA ARG A 44 -10.52 11.33 -3.75
C ARG A 44 -9.43 10.53 -4.45
N LYS A 45 -8.87 9.52 -3.77
CA LYS A 45 -7.78 8.67 -4.29
C LYS A 45 -8.28 7.51 -5.15
N LYS A 46 -9.58 7.42 -5.40
CA LYS A 46 -10.24 6.38 -6.18
C LYS A 46 -9.88 4.95 -5.74
N ILE A 47 -9.96 4.67 -4.44
CA ILE A 47 -9.57 3.38 -3.85
C ILE A 47 -10.81 2.48 -3.72
N TYR A 48 -10.88 1.48 -4.59
CA TYR A 48 -12.01 0.54 -4.71
C TYR A 48 -11.48 -0.85 -5.04
N ASP A 49 -12.29 -1.86 -4.77
CA ASP A 49 -12.09 -3.20 -5.32
C ASP A 49 -12.65 -3.27 -6.75
N ASP A 50 -12.54 -4.44 -7.36
CA ASP A 50 -13.01 -4.69 -8.72
C ASP A 50 -14.51 -4.40 -8.88
N ASN A 51 -14.92 -4.11 -10.11
CA ASN A 51 -16.31 -3.79 -10.45
C ASN A 51 -16.90 -2.61 -9.63
N ASN A 52 -16.06 -1.66 -9.22
CA ASN A 52 -16.45 -0.46 -8.46
C ASN A 52 -17.05 -0.75 -7.08
N VAL A 53 -16.76 -1.93 -6.52
CA VAL A 53 -17.15 -2.30 -5.16
C VAL A 53 -16.32 -1.53 -4.15
N CYS A 54 -16.93 -1.09 -3.05
CA CYS A 54 -16.20 -0.43 -1.97
C CYS A 54 -15.18 -1.41 -1.39
N LYS A 55 -13.91 -1.00 -1.39
CA LYS A 55 -12.83 -1.78 -0.77
C LYS A 55 -13.16 -2.02 0.69
N LYS A 56 -13.16 -3.29 1.15
CA LYS A 56 -13.60 -3.64 2.52
C LYS A 56 -12.77 -2.94 3.60
N MET A 57 -11.45 -2.93 3.40
CA MET A 57 -10.50 -2.36 4.34
C MET A 57 -9.32 -1.75 3.58
N ASN A 58 -8.84 -0.61 4.06
CA ASN A 58 -7.62 0.01 3.55
C ASN A 58 -6.88 0.72 4.69
N THR A 59 -5.59 0.47 4.81
CA THR A 59 -4.75 1.11 5.83
C THR A 59 -3.86 2.16 5.20
N PHE A 60 -3.82 3.35 5.79
CA PHE A 60 -2.87 4.41 5.47
C PHE A 60 -1.79 4.47 6.53
N ILE A 61 -0.54 4.45 6.11
CA ILE A 61 0.65 4.66 6.92
C ILE A 61 0.89 6.18 7.01
N LEU A 62 0.93 6.71 8.24
CA LEU A 62 1.12 8.14 8.50
C LEU A 62 2.61 8.48 8.51
N ALA A 63 3.25 8.32 7.35
CA ALA A 63 4.66 8.59 7.13
C ALA A 63 4.93 9.12 5.72
N ASP A 64 6.14 9.60 5.48
CA ASP A 64 6.57 10.01 4.16
C ASP A 64 6.86 8.79 3.27
N ALA A 65 6.62 8.91 1.97
CA ALA A 65 6.81 7.79 1.04
C ALA A 65 8.26 7.27 1.00
N LYS A 66 9.25 8.14 1.25
CA LYS A 66 10.66 7.74 1.35
C LYS A 66 10.91 6.83 2.55
N GLU A 67 10.27 7.12 3.67
CA GLU A 67 10.36 6.33 4.91
C GLU A 67 9.66 4.98 4.76
N VAL A 68 8.48 4.95 4.14
CA VAL A 68 7.81 3.66 3.85
C VAL A 68 8.62 2.84 2.84
N LYS A 69 9.23 3.48 1.84
CA LYS A 69 10.12 2.82 0.87
C LYS A 69 11.33 2.17 1.55
N SER A 70 11.89 2.79 2.60
CA SER A 70 13.12 2.27 3.22
C SER A 70 12.94 0.90 3.86
N VAL A 71 11.70 0.51 4.21
CA VAL A 71 11.36 -0.86 4.64
C VAL A 71 11.81 -1.90 3.59
N CYS A 72 11.69 -1.58 2.31
CA CYS A 72 12.12 -2.43 1.21
C CYS A 72 13.59 -2.27 0.80
N SER A 73 14.34 -1.38 1.45
CA SER A 73 15.74 -1.06 1.08
C SER A 73 16.67 -0.98 2.29
N GLY A 74 16.48 -1.87 3.29
CA GLY A 74 17.39 -2.05 4.43
C GLY A 74 16.76 -1.87 5.81
N GLU A 75 15.64 -1.15 5.91
CA GLU A 75 14.94 -0.87 7.18
C GLU A 75 13.81 -1.85 7.51
N GLY A 76 13.81 -3.00 6.83
CA GLY A 76 12.89 -4.10 7.08
C GLY A 76 13.62 -5.41 7.36
N VAL A 77 12.86 -6.40 7.82
CA VAL A 77 13.28 -7.78 8.04
C VAL A 77 12.34 -8.67 7.24
N TYR A 78 12.90 -9.43 6.29
CA TYR A 78 12.10 -10.33 5.47
C TYR A 78 11.68 -11.56 6.27
N ASN A 79 10.38 -11.86 6.26
CA ASN A 79 9.80 -13.02 6.92
C ASN A 79 9.63 -14.16 5.90
N ASN A 80 10.53 -15.15 5.96
CA ASN A 80 10.52 -16.30 5.05
C ASN A 80 9.23 -17.14 5.11
N ALA A 81 8.60 -17.25 6.29
CA ALA A 81 7.41 -18.08 6.48
C ALA A 81 6.14 -17.43 5.91
N ARG A 82 6.08 -16.09 5.91
CA ARG A 82 4.89 -15.34 5.46
C ARG A 82 5.08 -14.57 4.14
N HIS A 83 6.28 -14.60 3.57
CA HIS A 83 6.62 -14.00 2.28
C HIS A 83 6.33 -12.49 2.17
N TYR A 84 6.67 -11.74 3.21
CA TYR A 84 6.61 -10.27 3.23
C TYR A 84 7.79 -9.70 4.04
N THR A 85 7.99 -8.38 3.97
CA THR A 85 9.00 -7.66 4.76
C THR A 85 8.33 -6.86 5.87
N GLU A 86 8.76 -7.08 7.11
CA GLU A 86 8.29 -6.35 8.31
C GLU A 86 9.20 -5.16 8.59
N SER A 87 8.62 -4.02 8.97
CA SER A 87 9.40 -2.84 9.32
C SER A 87 10.11 -2.99 10.66
N LYS A 88 11.38 -2.54 10.75
CA LYS A 88 12.07 -2.43 12.04
C LYS A 88 11.50 -1.30 12.89
N LYS A 89 11.19 -0.18 12.24
CA LYS A 89 10.52 0.97 12.87
C LYS A 89 9.03 0.70 13.03
N LYS A 90 8.45 1.23 14.12
CA LYS A 90 7.00 1.25 14.32
C LYS A 90 6.37 2.52 13.72
N PHE A 91 5.18 2.36 13.15
CA PHE A 91 4.41 3.40 12.48
C PHE A 91 3.09 3.67 13.19
N THR A 92 2.57 4.88 13.00
CA THR A 92 1.14 5.16 13.19
C THR A 92 0.42 4.87 11.87
N VAL A 93 -0.74 4.23 11.95
CA VAL A 93 -1.58 3.91 10.81
C VAL A 93 -3.04 4.32 11.06
N VAL A 94 -3.75 4.62 9.98
CA VAL A 94 -5.20 4.81 9.99
C VAL A 94 -5.83 3.69 9.17
N VAL A 95 -6.62 2.85 9.83
CA VAL A 95 -7.37 1.77 9.21
C VAL A 95 -8.76 2.29 8.85
N CYS A 96 -9.08 2.29 7.57
CA CYS A 96 -10.41 2.60 7.05
C CYS A 96 -11.17 1.30 6.76
N THR A 97 -12.28 1.07 7.46
CA THR A 97 -13.16 -0.09 7.24
C THR A 97 -14.48 0.38 6.68
N VAL A 98 -14.99 -0.30 5.65
CA VAL A 98 -16.29 0.03 5.08
C VAL A 98 -17.39 -0.13 6.15
N LYS A 99 -18.32 0.82 6.25
CA LYS A 99 -19.44 0.74 7.21
C LYS A 99 -20.47 -0.32 6.79
N LYS A 100 -20.81 -0.31 5.50
CA LYS A 100 -21.74 -1.23 4.85
C LYS A 100 -21.23 -1.52 3.45
N GLN A 101 -21.29 -2.77 3.02
CA GLN A 101 -20.89 -3.13 1.66
C GLN A 101 -21.76 -2.38 0.64
N ALA A 102 -21.11 -1.68 -0.27
CA ALA A 102 -21.76 -0.87 -1.29
C ALA A 102 -20.90 -0.80 -2.56
N ARG A 103 -21.35 -0.01 -3.54
CA ARG A 103 -20.60 0.39 -4.73
C ARG A 103 -20.51 1.92 -4.82
N LYS A 104 -19.67 2.43 -5.71
CA LYS A 104 -19.66 3.87 -6.05
C LYS A 104 -21.08 4.39 -6.36
N PRO A 105 -21.44 5.62 -5.96
CA PRO A 105 -20.66 6.58 -5.16
C PRO A 105 -20.87 6.44 -3.63
N LYS A 106 -21.61 5.42 -3.19
CA LYS A 106 -22.17 5.28 -1.83
C LYS A 106 -21.20 4.69 -0.80
N CYS A 107 -19.91 4.62 -1.12
CA CYS A 107 -18.91 4.09 -0.18
C CYS A 107 -18.74 5.01 1.03
N GLU A 108 -18.92 4.45 2.22
CA GLU A 108 -18.69 5.10 3.50
C GLU A 108 -17.79 4.25 4.39
N TYR A 109 -16.92 4.93 5.12
CA TYR A 109 -15.88 4.30 5.92
C TYR A 109 -15.88 4.83 7.35
N LYS A 110 -15.58 3.94 8.30
CA LYS A 110 -15.12 4.29 9.65
C LYS A 110 -13.60 4.23 9.69
N GLY A 111 -12.97 5.17 10.40
CA GLY A 111 -11.53 5.19 10.58
C GLY A 111 -11.14 4.80 12.01
N LYS A 112 -9.99 4.13 12.16
CA LYS A 112 -9.35 3.88 13.46
C LYS A 112 -7.87 4.25 13.37
N CYS A 113 -7.41 5.14 14.25
CA CYS A 113 -5.99 5.44 14.40
C CYS A 113 -5.35 4.40 15.32
N LEU A 114 -4.24 3.81 14.89
CA LEU A 114 -3.46 2.83 15.64
C LEU A 114 -2.00 3.28 15.67
N ASN A 115 -1.43 3.42 16.86
CA ASN A 115 -0.03 3.79 17.05
C ASN A 115 0.83 2.54 17.23
N ASN A 116 2.15 2.72 17.10
CA ASN A 116 3.15 1.70 17.44
C ASN A 116 2.94 0.36 16.72
N ARG A 117 2.75 0.40 15.41
CA ARG A 117 2.51 -0.78 14.57
C ARG A 117 3.74 -1.15 13.74
N VAL A 118 4.11 -2.42 13.73
CA VAL A 118 4.98 -2.99 12.72
C VAL A 118 4.15 -3.18 11.46
N ILE A 119 4.59 -2.63 10.33
CA ILE A 119 3.92 -2.81 9.04
C ILE A 119 4.58 -3.95 8.26
N ALA A 120 3.78 -4.72 7.54
CA ALA A 120 4.23 -5.79 6.66
C ALA A 120 3.90 -5.43 5.21
N VAL A 121 4.92 -5.44 4.33
CA VAL A 121 4.79 -5.08 2.92
C VAL A 121 5.51 -6.07 2.02
N ASN A 122 4.99 -6.31 0.82
CA ASN A 122 5.75 -7.03 -0.20
C ASN A 122 6.58 -6.03 -0.98
N CYS A 123 7.84 -6.37 -1.20
CA CYS A 123 8.81 -5.57 -1.89
C CYS A 123 9.15 -6.19 -3.25
N GLN A 124 9.29 -5.37 -4.27
CA GLN A 124 9.80 -5.76 -5.59
C GLN A 124 10.78 -4.68 -6.05
N ASP A 125 12.00 -5.08 -6.41
CA ASP A 125 13.09 -4.18 -6.81
C ASP A 125 13.34 -3.02 -5.83
N GLY A 126 13.25 -3.30 -4.52
CA GLY A 126 13.42 -2.29 -3.46
C GLY A 126 12.25 -1.30 -3.31
N LEU A 127 11.10 -1.56 -3.94
CA LEU A 127 9.89 -0.74 -3.84
C LEU A 127 8.74 -1.52 -3.19
N PRO A 128 7.93 -0.89 -2.33
CA PRO A 128 6.75 -1.53 -1.78
C PRO A 128 5.64 -1.60 -2.82
N VAL A 129 5.11 -2.79 -3.07
CA VAL A 129 4.07 -3.05 -4.08
C VAL A 129 2.77 -3.57 -3.49
N HIS A 130 2.79 -4.12 -2.28
CA HIS A 130 1.60 -4.62 -1.58
C HIS A 130 1.69 -4.37 -0.07
N TYR A 131 0.54 -4.07 0.56
CA TYR A 131 0.41 -3.97 2.01
C TYR A 131 -0.21 -5.26 2.55
N ALA A 132 0.60 -6.08 3.21
CA ALA A 132 0.17 -7.37 3.74
C ALA A 132 -0.57 -7.23 5.08
N GLY A 133 -0.26 -6.20 5.87
CA GLY A 133 -0.93 -5.95 7.14
C GLY A 133 -0.08 -5.16 8.13
N ASP A 134 -0.50 -5.17 9.39
CA ASP A 134 0.24 -4.62 10.52
C ASP A 134 -0.06 -5.36 11.83
N HIS A 135 0.88 -5.32 12.78
CA HIS A 135 0.78 -5.91 14.12
C HIS A 135 1.50 -5.06 15.17
N MET A 136 1.42 -5.43 16.46
CA MET A 136 2.09 -4.71 17.56
C MET A 136 3.56 -5.04 17.66
#